data_AF-A0A8S8YFS1-F1
#
_entry.id   AF-A0A8S8YFS1-F1
#
_cell.length_a   1.000
_cell.length_b   1.000
_cell.length_c   1.000
_cell.angle_alpha   90.00
_cell.angle_beta   90.00
_cell.angle_gamma   90.00
#
_symmetry.space_group_name_H-M   'P 1'
#
loop_
_entity.id
_entity.type
_entity.pdbx_description
1 polymer ?
#
loop_
_entity_poly.entity_id
_entity_poly.type
_entity_poly.pdbx_seq_one_letter_code
_entity_poly.pdbx_strand_id
1 'polypeptide(L)'
;MIMTWEYPVNYDQDSKDRIRYMRAKLSYPKEDDDQPGGGLPGQTTDNRLDLYMYNSTDEAVSNTSGIENDNRDAGDCGSDEFCVWMVIGGSTVRGFLPGDWTVDLENAETHNTEVNEFVIELQYR
;
A
#
# COMPACT_ATOMS: atom_id res chain seq x y z
N MET A 1 -0.99 -9.71 10.69
CA MET A 1 -0.43 -8.59 11.50
C MET A 1 -0.75 -7.30 10.77
N ILE A 2 -0.99 -6.19 11.48
CA ILE A 2 -1.27 -4.88 10.86
C ILE A 2 -0.18 -3.90 11.32
N MET A 3 0.42 -3.19 10.38
CA MET A 3 1.27 -2.03 10.64
C MET A 3 0.62 -0.78 10.07
N THR A 4 0.57 0.29 10.86
CA THR A 4 -0.12 1.53 10.49
C THR A 4 0.87 2.69 10.43
N TRP A 5 0.81 3.47 9.36
CA TRP A 5 1.56 4.72 9.22
C TRP A 5 0.60 5.89 9.02
N GLU A 6 0.84 6.95 9.79
CA GLU A 6 0.11 8.20 9.72
C GLU A 6 0.89 9.23 8.90
N TYR A 7 0.19 10.03 8.08
CA TYR A 7 0.78 11.11 7.30
C TYR A 7 -0.19 12.28 7.11
N PRO A 8 0.31 13.53 7.11
CA PRO A 8 -0.54 14.70 6.97
C PRO A 8 -0.91 14.94 5.50
N VAL A 9 -2.20 15.13 5.22
CA VAL A 9 -2.73 15.48 3.90
C VAL A 9 -3.40 16.84 3.95
N ASN A 10 -2.75 17.85 3.37
CA ASN A 10 -3.31 19.19 3.24
C ASN A 10 -4.03 19.40 1.92
N TYR A 11 -5.16 20.12 1.98
CA TYR A 11 -5.90 20.54 0.81
C TYR A 11 -6.52 21.92 1.00
N ASP A 12 -5.77 22.93 0.60
CA ASP A 12 -6.28 24.30 0.46
C ASP A 12 -6.64 24.57 -1.01
N GLN A 13 -7.89 24.98 -1.27
CA GLN A 13 -8.34 25.26 -2.63
C GLN A 13 -7.72 26.53 -3.23
N ASP A 14 -7.39 27.50 -2.38
CA ASP A 14 -6.99 28.84 -2.76
C ASP A 14 -5.48 29.08 -2.63
N SER A 15 -4.71 28.08 -2.16
CA SER A 15 -3.26 28.16 -2.03
C SER A 15 -2.52 27.04 -2.78
N LYS A 16 -1.18 27.10 -2.68
CA LYS A 16 -0.28 26.08 -3.21
C LYS A 16 -0.23 24.84 -2.33
N ASP A 17 -0.68 24.92 -1.08
CA ASP A 17 -0.71 23.79 -0.14
C ASP A 17 -1.88 22.85 -0.46
N ARG A 18 -1.80 22.24 -1.64
CA ARG A 18 -2.82 21.35 -2.18
C ARG A 18 -2.17 20.10 -2.73
N ILE A 19 -2.48 18.97 -2.11
CA ILE A 19 -1.99 17.68 -2.56
C ILE A 19 -2.32 17.46 -4.04
N ARG A 20 -1.28 17.15 -4.81
CA ARG A 20 -1.40 16.71 -6.20
C ARG A 20 -1.61 15.21 -6.22
N TYR A 21 -0.73 14.47 -5.55
CA TYR A 21 -0.78 13.03 -5.39
C TYR A 21 -0.26 12.63 -4.02
N MET A 22 -0.91 11.63 -3.41
CA MET A 22 -0.26 10.77 -2.42
C MET A 22 -0.11 9.39 -3.05
N ARG A 23 1.08 8.79 -2.88
CA ARG A 23 1.39 7.43 -3.35
C ARG A 23 1.94 6.61 -2.19
N ALA A 24 1.28 5.53 -1.83
CA ALA A 24 1.87 4.47 -1.04
C ALA A 24 2.43 3.42 -2.00
N LYS A 25 3.73 3.13 -1.90
CA LYS A 25 4.44 2.17 -2.74
C LYS A 25 5.02 1.10 -1.84
N LEU A 26 4.79 -0.15 -2.20
CA LEU A 26 5.24 -1.32 -1.48
C LEU A 26 5.96 -2.25 -2.48
N SER A 27 7.14 -2.74 -2.11
CA SER A 27 7.79 -3.89 -2.74
C SER A 27 8.17 -4.93 -1.69
N TYR A 28 7.97 -6.20 -2.03
CA TYR A 28 8.23 -7.34 -1.16
C TYR A 28 8.51 -8.58 -2.03
N PRO A 29 9.27 -9.57 -1.54
CA PRO A 29 9.57 -10.77 -2.33
C PRO A 29 8.30 -11.59 -2.57
N LYS A 30 8.25 -12.30 -3.71
CA LYS A 30 7.13 -13.20 -4.02
C LYS A 30 7.02 -14.36 -3.04
N GLU A 31 8.13 -14.87 -2.56
CA GLU A 31 8.22 -15.93 -1.55
C GLU A 31 9.36 -15.59 -0.58
N ASP A 32 9.27 -16.01 0.68
CA ASP A 32 10.37 -15.84 1.64
C ASP A 32 11.31 -17.05 1.63
N ASP A 33 12.61 -16.81 1.80
CA ASP A 33 13.64 -17.86 1.79
C ASP A 33 13.52 -18.87 2.95
N ASP A 34 12.86 -18.49 4.05
CA ASP A 34 12.80 -19.25 5.30
C ASP A 34 11.49 -20.03 5.51
N GLN A 35 10.61 -20.07 4.50
CA GLN A 35 9.27 -20.63 4.64
C GLN A 35 9.32 -22.15 4.95
N PRO A 36 8.89 -22.59 6.14
CA PRO A 36 9.04 -23.98 6.56
C PRO A 36 8.10 -24.89 5.77
N GLY A 37 8.67 -25.64 4.83
CA GLY A 37 7.97 -26.71 4.10
C GLY A 37 7.89 -26.55 2.58
N GLY A 38 8.43 -25.47 2.00
CA GLY A 38 8.56 -25.30 0.54
C GLY A 38 7.26 -25.51 -0.24
N GLY A 39 6.12 -25.14 0.35
CA GLY A 39 4.79 -25.41 -0.18
C GLY A 39 4.42 -26.89 -0.07
N LEU A 40 3.34 -27.21 0.64
CA LEU A 40 2.72 -28.51 0.47
C LEU A 40 2.32 -28.66 -1.02
N PRO A 41 2.43 -29.85 -1.63
CA PRO A 41 2.03 -30.05 -3.01
C PRO A 41 0.60 -29.52 -3.27
N GLY A 42 0.48 -28.47 -4.09
CA GLY A 42 -0.79 -27.82 -4.39
C GLY A 42 -1.19 -26.65 -3.50
N GLN A 43 -0.30 -26.16 -2.63
CA GLN A 43 -0.44 -24.88 -1.92
C GLN A 43 0.57 -23.88 -2.46
N THR A 44 0.13 -22.63 -2.61
CA THR A 44 1.04 -21.52 -2.96
C THR A 44 1.81 -21.10 -1.71
N THR A 45 3.07 -20.75 -1.94
CA THR A 45 4.01 -20.15 -0.99
C THR A 45 4.07 -18.63 -1.15
N ASP A 46 3.28 -18.09 -2.09
CA ASP A 46 3.28 -16.67 -2.41
C ASP A 46 2.92 -15.81 -1.19
N ASN A 47 3.74 -14.79 -0.98
CA ASN A 47 3.48 -13.69 -0.08
C ASN A 47 2.29 -12.84 -0.54
N ARG A 48 1.47 -12.39 0.42
CA ARG A 48 0.36 -11.47 0.15
C ARG A 48 0.30 -10.36 1.19
N LEU A 49 0.78 -9.19 0.78
CA LEU A 49 0.70 -7.96 1.56
C LEU A 49 -0.26 -6.96 0.91
N ASP A 50 -1.18 -6.41 1.69
CA ASP A 50 -2.21 -5.49 1.20
C ASP A 50 -2.18 -4.15 1.92
N LEU A 51 -2.39 -3.08 1.15
CA LEU A 51 -2.46 -1.72 1.64
C LEU A 51 -3.94 -1.31 1.80
N TYR A 52 -4.27 -0.68 2.92
CA TYR A 52 -5.58 -0.11 3.20
C TYR A 52 -5.44 1.34 3.63
N MET A 53 -6.20 2.26 3.04
CA MET A 53 -6.09 3.69 3.31
C MET A 53 -7.33 4.19 4.02
N TYR A 54 -7.11 4.99 5.06
CA TYR A 54 -8.19 5.65 5.79
C TYR A 54 -7.95 7.15 5.85
N ASN A 55 -9.03 7.92 5.81
CA ASN A 55 -8.97 9.37 6.01
C ASN A 55 -8.86 9.72 7.49
N SER A 56 -8.89 11.03 7.80
CA SER A 56 -8.82 11.54 9.17
C SER A 56 -10.05 11.28 10.05
N THR A 57 -11.05 10.57 9.53
CA THR A 57 -12.24 10.15 10.27
C THR A 57 -12.38 8.64 10.31
N ASP A 58 -11.28 7.91 10.05
CA ASP A 58 -11.21 6.44 9.98
C ASP A 58 -12.13 5.83 8.90
N GLU A 59 -12.54 6.62 7.90
CA GLU A 59 -13.32 6.14 6.76
C GLU A 59 -12.37 5.49 5.73
N ALA A 60 -12.70 4.26 5.32
CA ALA A 60 -11.95 3.55 4.30
C ALA A 60 -12.05 4.25 2.94
N VAL A 61 -10.91 4.60 2.36
CA VAL A 61 -10.82 5.34 1.09
C VAL A 61 -10.51 4.41 -0.07
N SER A 62 -9.52 3.54 0.08
CA SER A 62 -9.05 2.63 -0.97
C SER A 62 -8.23 1.49 -0.37
N ASN A 63 -8.10 0.38 -1.10
CA ASN A 63 -7.22 -0.72 -0.72
C ASN A 63 -6.74 -1.51 -1.95
N THR A 64 -5.76 -2.38 -1.75
CA THR A 64 -5.13 -3.18 -2.81
C THR A 64 -5.54 -4.65 -2.79
N SER A 65 -6.40 -5.08 -1.87
CA SER A 65 -6.78 -6.49 -1.70
C SER A 65 -7.41 -7.13 -2.93
N GLY A 66 -7.98 -6.32 -3.83
CA GLY A 66 -8.52 -6.77 -5.11
C GLY A 66 -7.49 -6.89 -6.25
N ILE A 67 -6.20 -6.60 -6.00
CA ILE A 67 -5.13 -6.73 -7.00
C ILE A 67 -4.53 -8.14 -6.90
N GLU A 68 -4.76 -8.98 -7.88
CA GLU A 68 -4.20 -10.34 -7.92
C GLU A 68 -2.70 -10.36 -8.19
N ASN A 69 -2.01 -11.44 -7.77
CA ASN A 69 -0.55 -11.58 -7.83
C ASN A 69 0.03 -11.32 -9.22
N ASP A 70 -0.65 -11.78 -10.28
CA ASP A 70 -0.26 -11.56 -11.68
C ASP A 70 -0.24 -10.08 -12.11
N ASN A 71 -0.86 -9.19 -11.32
CA ASN A 71 -0.93 -7.74 -11.58
C ASN A 71 -0.23 -6.91 -10.49
N ARG A 72 0.62 -7.53 -9.66
CA ARG A 72 1.43 -6.88 -8.63
C ARG A 72 2.83 -6.59 -9.17
N ASP A 73 2.89 -5.84 -10.26
CA ASP A 73 4.09 -5.52 -11.03
C ASP A 73 4.27 -4.00 -11.21
N ALA A 74 3.77 -3.21 -10.25
CA ALA A 74 3.75 -1.77 -10.35
C ALA A 74 5.16 -1.14 -10.31
N GLY A 75 5.43 -0.22 -11.25
CA GLY A 75 6.69 0.53 -11.28
C GLY A 75 7.85 -0.24 -11.92
N ASP A 76 9.07 -0.03 -11.42
CA ASP A 76 10.25 -0.78 -11.82
C ASP A 76 10.39 -2.01 -10.92
N CYS A 77 9.44 -2.96 -11.08
CA CYS A 77 9.31 -4.11 -10.18
C CYS A 77 10.27 -5.25 -10.57
N GLY A 78 10.99 -5.78 -9.58
CA GLY A 78 11.83 -6.98 -9.76
C GLY A 78 11.02 -8.19 -10.20
N SER A 79 11.63 -9.10 -10.96
CA SER A 79 10.95 -10.32 -11.45
C SER A 79 10.56 -11.30 -10.34
N ASP A 80 11.27 -11.24 -9.22
CA ASP A 80 11.14 -12.00 -7.97
C ASP A 80 10.39 -11.22 -6.88
N GLU A 81 9.86 -10.04 -7.21
CA GLU A 81 9.13 -9.18 -6.28
C GLU A 81 7.67 -9.02 -6.68
N PHE A 82 6.84 -8.74 -5.70
CA PHE A 82 5.54 -8.10 -5.90
C PHE A 82 5.65 -6.63 -5.54
N CYS A 83 5.13 -5.78 -6.43
CA CYS A 83 5.11 -4.33 -6.25
C CYS A 83 3.69 -3.79 -6.39
N VAL A 84 3.26 -3.04 -5.38
CA VAL A 84 1.89 -2.56 -5.26
C VAL A 84 1.90 -1.09 -4.95
N TRP A 85 1.23 -0.30 -5.80
CA TRP A 85 1.11 1.13 -5.62
C TRP A 85 -0.35 1.50 -5.41
N MET A 86 -0.61 2.26 -4.35
CA MET A 86 -1.90 2.88 -4.11
C MET A 86 -1.75 4.39 -4.26
N VAL A 87 -2.52 4.99 -5.17
CA VAL A 87 -2.38 6.40 -5.55
C VAL A 87 -3.72 7.11 -5.41
N ILE A 88 -3.74 8.22 -4.67
CA ILE A 88 -4.87 9.15 -4.61
C ILE A 88 -4.47 10.52 -5.15
N GLY A 89 -5.45 11.24 -5.67
CA GLY A 89 -5.30 12.62 -6.10
C GLY A 89 -6.12 13.59 -5.26
N GLY A 90 -5.91 14.89 -5.49
CA GLY A 90 -6.64 15.93 -4.78
C GLY A 90 -8.17 15.90 -4.92
N SER A 91 -8.73 15.25 -5.95
CA SER A 91 -10.18 15.03 -6.05
C SER A 91 -10.70 14.06 -5.00
N THR A 92 -9.95 13.00 -4.71
CA THR A 92 -10.26 12.02 -3.65
C THR A 92 -10.20 12.71 -2.29
N VAL A 93 -9.12 13.44 -2.01
CA VAL A 93 -8.96 14.17 -0.74
C VAL A 93 -10.07 15.19 -0.51
N ARG A 94 -10.55 15.85 -1.56
CA ARG A 94 -11.71 16.75 -1.46
C ARG A 94 -12.99 16.00 -1.05
N GLY A 95 -13.17 14.76 -1.51
CA GLY A 95 -14.32 13.92 -1.16
C GLY A 95 -14.24 13.32 0.24
N PHE A 96 -13.03 13.03 0.72
CA PHE A 96 -12.77 12.35 2.00
C PHE A 96 -12.18 13.24 3.10
N LEU A 97 -12.13 14.55 2.89
CA LEU A 97 -11.56 15.57 3.80
C LEU A 97 -10.03 15.49 3.97
N PRO A 98 -9.33 16.65 4.00
CA PRO A 98 -7.92 16.70 4.41
C PRO A 98 -7.78 16.46 5.92
N GLY A 99 -6.59 16.08 6.35
CA GLY A 99 -6.25 15.82 7.75
C GLY A 99 -5.13 14.79 7.88
N ASP A 100 -5.00 14.20 9.05
CA ASP A 100 -4.07 13.10 9.30
C ASP A 100 -4.68 11.80 8.76
N TRP A 101 -4.13 11.30 7.67
CA TRP A 101 -4.60 10.06 7.03
C TRP A 101 -3.69 8.92 7.44
N THR A 102 -4.19 7.70 7.29
CA THR A 102 -3.40 6.49 7.54
C THR A 102 -3.31 5.60 6.32
N VAL A 103 -2.28 4.76 6.32
CA VAL A 103 -2.19 3.60 5.46
C VAL A 103 -1.76 2.42 6.34
N ASP A 104 -2.50 1.33 6.22
CA ASP A 104 -2.26 0.07 6.91
C ASP A 104 -1.64 -0.92 5.93
N LEU A 105 -0.59 -1.62 6.36
CA LEU A 105 -0.03 -2.79 5.69
C LEU A 105 -0.48 -4.03 6.44
N GLU A 106 -1.25 -4.86 5.78
CA GLU A 106 -1.78 -6.11 6.31
C GLU A 106 -1.14 -7.31 5.62
N ASN A 107 -0.66 -8.28 6.41
CA ASN A 107 -0.32 -9.60 5.87
C ASN A 107 -1.58 -10.45 5.80
N ALA A 108 -1.99 -10.83 4.59
CA ALA A 108 -3.11 -11.72 4.35
C ALA A 108 -2.73 -13.21 4.55
N GLU A 109 -1.44 -13.50 4.64
CA GLU A 109 -0.92 -14.84 4.90
C GLU A 109 -0.73 -15.14 6.39
N THR A 110 -0.62 -16.43 6.70
CA THR A 110 -0.43 -16.93 8.06
C THR A 110 1.04 -16.97 8.52
N HIS A 111 1.97 -16.90 7.56
CA HIS A 111 3.41 -16.77 7.85
C HIS A 111 3.82 -15.30 7.93
N ASN A 112 5.04 -15.06 8.41
CA ASN A 112 5.65 -13.75 8.27
C ASN A 112 6.05 -13.55 6.82
N THR A 113 6.18 -12.28 6.42
CA THR A 113 6.60 -11.87 5.08
C THR A 113 7.58 -10.73 5.22
N GLU A 114 8.69 -10.80 4.48
CA GLU A 114 9.66 -9.71 4.44
C GLU A 114 9.13 -8.51 3.63
N VAL A 115 9.57 -7.30 4.00
CA VAL A 115 9.25 -6.07 3.25
C VAL A 115 10.56 -5.48 2.76
N ASN A 116 10.72 -5.36 1.45
CA ASN A 116 11.92 -4.79 0.84
C ASN A 116 11.87 -3.26 0.90
N GLU A 117 10.74 -2.68 0.52
CA GLU A 117 10.55 -1.23 0.52
C GLU A 117 9.10 -0.84 0.84
N PHE A 118 8.92 0.17 1.70
CA PHE A 118 7.64 0.84 1.89
C PHE A 118 7.82 2.36 1.89
N VAL A 119 7.18 3.05 0.94
CA VAL A 119 7.29 4.50 0.75
C VAL A 119 5.93 5.16 0.73
N ILE A 120 5.79 6.21 1.53
CA ILE A 120 4.68 7.17 1.43
C ILE A 120 5.22 8.45 0.80
N GLU A 121 4.80 8.74 -0.42
CA GLU A 121 5.22 9.91 -1.19
C GLU A 121 4.07 10.92 -1.27
N LEU A 122 4.30 12.12 -0.72
CA LEU A 122 3.37 13.26 -0.81
C LEU A 122 3.90 14.29 -1.79
N GLN A 123 3.12 14.57 -2.84
CA GLN A 123 3.45 15.59 -3.83
C GLN A 123 2.45 16.74 -3.77
N TYR A 124 2.90 17.93 -3.39
CA TYR A 124 2.12 19.18 -3.35
C TYR A 124 2.37 20.06 -4.60
N ARG A 125 1.55 21.10 -4.80
CA ARG A 125 1.65 22.04 -5.94
C ARG A 125 2.35 23.36 -5.60
#